data_AF-A0A925D2S0-F1
#
_entry.id   AF-A0A925D2S0-F1
#
_cell.length_a   1.000
_cell.length_b   1.000
_cell.length_c   1.000
_cell.angle_alpha   90.00
_cell.angle_beta   90.00
_cell.angle_gamma   90.00
#
_symmetry.space_group_name_H-M   'P 1'
#
loop_
_entity.id
_entity.type
_entity.pdbx_description
1 polymer ?
#
loop_
_entity_poly.entity_id
_entity_poly.type
_entity_poly.pdbx_seq_one_letter_code
_entity_poly.pdbx_strand_id
1 'polypeptide(L)'
;MKKFIPNKLKRLVVVFAAIAMTMSACKKDSDGSPDIDAGNMASGTINPGEAPGGEVIILNGAGIGDIRSIVFDKNNVPAPFQS
;
A
#
# COMPACT_ATOMS: atom_id res chain seq x y z
N MET A 1 -47.58 -2.04 -29.49
CA MET A 1 -46.61 -3.10 -29.13
C MET A 1 -46.50 -3.18 -27.60
N LYS A 2 -47.19 -4.13 -26.95
CA LYS A 2 -47.17 -4.27 -25.48
C LYS A 2 -46.00 -5.19 -25.09
N LYS A 3 -44.99 -4.63 -24.40
CA LYS A 3 -43.77 -5.35 -23.98
C LYS A 3 -44.10 -6.34 -22.85
N PHE A 4 -44.26 -7.62 -23.19
CA PHE A 4 -44.30 -8.73 -22.22
C PHE A 4 -42.90 -8.96 -21.67
N ILE A 5 -42.51 -8.18 -20.66
CA ILE A 5 -41.30 -8.49 -19.89
C ILE A 5 -41.73 -9.47 -18.79
N PRO A 6 -41.37 -10.75 -18.87
CA PRO A 6 -41.76 -11.73 -17.86
C PRO A 6 -41.17 -11.35 -16.50
N ASN A 7 -41.92 -11.54 -15.41
CA ASN A 7 -41.49 -11.17 -14.05
C ASN A 7 -40.15 -11.82 -13.64
N LYS A 8 -39.82 -12.97 -14.22
CA LYS A 8 -38.53 -13.66 -14.05
C LYS A 8 -37.36 -12.81 -14.57
N LEU A 9 -37.53 -12.13 -15.71
CA LEU A 9 -36.51 -11.28 -16.31
C LEU A 9 -36.29 -10.00 -15.50
N LYS A 10 -37.36 -9.41 -14.95
CA LYS A 10 -37.25 -8.26 -14.04
C LYS A 10 -36.47 -8.62 -12.77
N ARG A 11 -36.75 -9.78 -12.18
CA ARG A 11 -36.01 -10.29 -11.01
C ARG A 11 -34.53 -10.52 -11.33
N LEU A 12 -34.23 -11.08 -12.50
CA LEU A 12 -32.85 -11.30 -12.95
C LEU A 12 -32.08 -9.98 -13.06
N VAL A 13 -32.68 -8.94 -13.65
CA VAL A 13 -32.05 -7.63 -13.79
C VAL A 13 -31.77 -6.97 -12.44
N VAL A 14 -32.70 -7.09 -11.48
CA VAL A 14 -32.50 -6.56 -10.12
C VAL A 14 -31.37 -7.28 -9.40
N VAL A 15 -31.27 -8.60 -9.53
CA VAL A 15 -30.18 -9.39 -8.94
C VAL A 15 -28.83 -9.02 -9.54
N PHE A 16 -28.75 -8.88 -10.87
CA PHE A 16 -27.52 -8.48 -11.55
C PHE A 16 -27.08 -7.05 -11.15
N ALA A 17 -28.04 -6.12 -11.02
CA ALA A 17 -27.74 -4.76 -10.58
C ALA A 17 -27.21 -4.72 -9.14
N ALA A 18 -27.75 -5.55 -8.24
CA ALA A 18 -27.27 -5.64 -6.86
C ALA A 18 -25.82 -6.18 -6.78
N ILE A 19 -25.47 -7.19 -7.59
CA ILE A 19 -24.12 -7.75 -7.66
C ILE A 19 -23.13 -6.71 -8.19
N ALA A 20 -23.49 -5.94 -9.21
CA ALA A 20 -22.64 -4.89 -9.76
C ALA A 20 -22.31 -3.80 -8.71
N MET A 21 -23.27 -3.46 -7.84
CA MET A 21 -23.06 -2.47 -6.77
C MET A 21 -22.07 -2.98 -5.71
N THR A 22 -22.07 -4.28 -5.40
CA THR A 22 -21.11 -4.85 -4.42
C THR A 22 -19.66 -4.84 -4.89
N MET A 23 -19.41 -4.91 -6.20
CA MET A 23 -18.04 -4.88 -6.76
C MET A 23 -17.43 -3.48 -6.77
N SER A 24 -18.26 -2.42 -6.79
CA SER A 24 -17.78 -1.02 -6.79
C SER A 24 -17.47 -0.47 -5.39
N ALA A 25 -17.90 -1.15 -4.33
CA ALA A 25 -17.70 -0.71 -2.94
C ALA A 25 -16.35 -1.15 -2.36
N CYS A 26 -15.69 -2.14 -2.95
CA CYS A 26 -14.36 -2.60 -2.55
C CYS A 26 -13.27 -1.75 -3.23
N LYS A 27 -13.28 -0.43 -3.02
CA LYS A 27 -12.05 0.35 -3.22
C LYS A 27 -11.21 0.11 -1.97
N LYS A 28 -10.05 -0.52 -2.15
CA LYS A 28 -9.09 -0.65 -1.06
C LYS A 28 -8.67 0.76 -0.63
N ASP A 29 -8.78 1.03 0.67
CA ASP A 29 -8.35 2.31 1.23
C ASP A 29 -6.88 2.55 0.84
N SER A 30 -6.61 3.76 0.36
CA SER A 30 -5.28 4.23 -0.05
C SER A 30 -4.63 5.06 1.04
N ASP A 31 -5.11 4.96 2.28
CA ASP A 31 -4.54 5.63 3.43
C ASP A 31 -3.24 4.92 3.86
N GLY A 32 -2.17 5.16 3.10
CA GLY A 32 -0.85 4.56 3.31
C GLY A 32 -0.01 4.63 2.04
N SER A 33 0.95 3.72 1.92
CA SER A 33 1.70 3.51 0.68
C SER A 33 1.14 2.27 -0.03
N PRO A 34 -0.03 2.34 -0.71
CA PRO A 34 -0.73 1.19 -1.28
C PRO A 34 0.07 0.46 -2.37
N ASP A 35 1.07 1.14 -2.94
CA ASP A 35 2.02 0.59 -3.93
C ASP A 35 3.16 -0.19 -3.27
N ILE A 36 3.27 -0.16 -1.94
CA ILE A 36 4.26 -0.89 -1.18
C ILE A 36 3.59 -2.12 -0.59
N ASP A 37 4.01 -3.30 -1.03
CA ASP A 37 3.52 -4.56 -0.49
C ASP A 37 3.71 -4.58 1.04
N ALA A 38 2.62 -4.90 1.74
CA ALA A 38 2.69 -5.14 3.18
C ALA A 38 3.61 -6.34 3.44
N GLY A 39 4.73 -6.08 4.13
CA GLY A 39 5.72 -7.11 4.42
C GLY A 39 6.58 -6.73 5.61
N ASN A 40 7.14 -7.74 6.28
CA ASN A 40 8.22 -7.50 7.22
C ASN A 40 9.42 -6.95 6.45
N MET A 41 10.11 -5.98 7.04
CA MET A 41 11.38 -5.47 6.51
C MET A 41 12.32 -6.67 6.30
N ALA A 42 12.49 -7.08 5.05
CA ALA A 42 13.42 -8.15 4.72
C ALA A 42 14.83 -7.58 4.92
N SER A 43 15.70 -8.34 5.59
CA SER A 43 17.06 -7.93 5.93
C SER A 43 17.74 -7.25 4.74
N GLY A 44 17.87 -5.94 4.80
CA GLY A 44 18.51 -5.16 3.75
C GLY A 44 20.03 -5.22 3.85
N THR A 45 20.69 -4.77 2.79
CA THR A 45 22.12 -4.46 2.83
C THR A 45 22.32 -2.97 3.03
N ILE A 46 23.26 -2.61 3.89
CA ILE A 46 23.66 -1.22 4.14
C ILE A 46 25.05 -1.03 3.55
N ASN A 47 25.20 -0.03 2.67
CA ASN A 47 26.49 0.28 2.06
C ASN A 47 26.73 1.80 1.95
N PRO A 48 27.82 2.33 2.51
CA PRO A 48 28.74 1.66 3.43
C PRO A 48 28.07 1.31 4.76
N GLY A 49 28.51 0.25 5.43
CA GLY A 49 27.93 -0.18 6.73
C GLY A 49 28.16 0.82 7.88
N GLU A 50 29.07 1.76 7.69
CA GLU A 50 29.36 2.87 8.59
C GLU A 50 29.86 4.07 7.78
N ALA A 51 29.58 5.28 8.25
CA ALA A 51 30.10 6.51 7.65
C ALA A 51 30.22 7.65 8.69
N PRO A 52 31.09 8.64 8.47
CA PRO A 52 31.08 9.91 9.19
C PRO A 52 29.71 10.63 9.10
N GLY A 53 29.44 11.51 10.08
CA GLY A 53 28.24 12.34 10.03
C GLY A 53 28.21 13.23 8.78
N GLY A 54 27.07 13.26 8.09
CA GLY A 54 26.88 14.02 6.85
C GLY A 54 27.18 13.25 5.56
N GLU A 55 27.67 12.02 5.66
CA GLU A 55 27.86 11.13 4.51
C GLU A 55 26.58 10.35 4.14
N VAL A 56 26.46 9.99 2.87
CA VAL A 56 25.31 9.23 2.36
C VAL A 56 25.52 7.73 2.57
N ILE A 57 24.51 7.08 3.14
CA ILE A 57 24.44 5.62 3.29
C ILE A 57 23.24 5.10 2.49
N ILE A 58 23.42 3.98 1.80
CA ILE A 58 22.38 3.34 0.98
C ILE A 58 21.89 2.08 1.67
N LEU A 59 20.59 2.02 1.98
CA LEU A 59 19.88 0.83 2.43
C LEU A 59 19.14 0.22 1.23
N ASN A 60 19.48 -1.01 0.85
CA ASN A 60 18.80 -1.77 -0.19
C ASN A 60 18.04 -2.93 0.43
N GLY A 61 16.77 -3.13 0.07
CA GLY A 61 15.96 -4.22 0.62
C GLY A 61 14.52 -4.19 0.11
N ALA A 62 13.69 -5.06 0.66
CA ALA A 62 12.25 -5.10 0.38
C ALA A 62 11.45 -4.67 1.61
N GLY A 63 10.26 -4.09 1.40
CA GLY A 63 9.40 -3.60 2.49
C GLY A 63 9.95 -2.36 3.20
N ILE A 64 10.81 -1.56 2.54
CA ILE A 64 11.44 -0.36 3.11
C ILE A 64 10.79 0.96 2.66
N GLY A 65 9.74 0.91 1.84
CA GLY A 65 9.08 2.11 1.30
C GLY A 65 8.38 2.98 2.35
N ASP A 66 8.06 2.40 3.51
CA ASP A 66 7.30 3.04 4.60
C ASP A 66 8.13 3.31 5.86
N ILE A 67 9.47 3.39 5.76
CA ILE A 67 10.33 3.70 6.92
C ILE A 67 9.94 5.06 7.51
N ARG A 68 9.68 5.09 8.83
CA ARG A 68 9.29 6.30 9.58
C ARG A 68 10.41 6.88 10.44
N SER A 69 11.41 6.06 10.78
CA SER A 69 12.53 6.47 11.62
C SER A 69 13.76 5.62 11.32
N ILE A 70 14.92 6.26 11.34
CA ILE A 70 16.25 5.63 11.28
C ILE A 70 17.03 6.10 12.51
N VAL A 71 17.64 5.14 13.22
CA VAL A 71 18.35 5.38 14.47
C VAL A 71 19.72 4.71 14.39
N PHE A 72 20.79 5.46 14.66
CA PHE A 72 22.15 4.94 14.69
C PHE A 72 22.60 4.63 16.14
N ASP A 73 23.27 3.49 16.32
CA ASP A 73 23.63 2.94 17.64
C ASP A 73 24.48 3.88 18.51
N LYS A 74 25.34 4.70 17.91
CA LYS A 74 26.24 5.61 18.64
C LYS A 74 25.55 6.94 18.96
N ASN A 75 24.88 6.97 20.11
CA ASN A 75 24.14 8.12 20.69
C ASN A 75 22.74 8.36 20.15
N ASN A 76 22.12 7.35 19.51
CA ASN A 76 20.71 7.43 19.12
C ASN A 76 20.42 8.63 18.20
N VAL A 77 21.38 8.99 17.34
CA VAL A 77 21.30 10.20 16.50
C VAL A 77 20.15 10.02 15.51
N PRO A 78 19.08 10.84 15.61
CA PRO A 78 17.98 10.77 14.66
C PRO A 78 18.45 11.25 13.29
N ALA A 79 18.15 10.48 12.24
CA ALA A 79 18.34 10.92 10.86
C ALA A 79 16.98 11.37 10.29
N PRO A 80 16.64 12.67 10.35
CA PRO A 80 15.38 13.15 9.82
C PRO A 80 15.36 13.00 8.29
N PHE A 81 14.19 12.67 7.75
CA PHE A 81 13.97 12.77 6.31
C PHE A 81 14.03 14.24 5.92
N GLN A 82 14.93 14.57 4.99
CA GLN A 82 14.96 15.89 4.37
C GLN A 82 13.77 15.98 3.42
N SER A 83 12.93 16.99 3.60
CA SER A 83 11.75 17.27 2.76
C SER A 83 12.10 18.09 1.52
#